data_AF-A0A7C7PRP7-F1
#
_entry.id   AF-A0A7C7PRP7-F1
#
_cell.length_a   1.000
_cell.length_b   1.000
_cell.length_c   1.000
_cell.angle_alpha   90.00
_cell.angle_beta   90.00
_cell.angle_gamma   90.00
#
_symmetry.space_group_name_H-M   'P 1'
#
loop_
_entity.id
_entity.type
_entity.pdbx_description
1 polymer ?
#
loop_
_entity_poly.entity_id
_entity_poly.type
_entity_poly.pdbx_seq_one_letter_code
_entity_poly.pdbx_strand_id
1 'polypeptide(L)'
;MLEETLAAPEPERPKVSAGEFVEQIDDSIQEQGRREVMSVLVNLRQSEIRALVRRAAHAKGRYLAALMELPRSQASRKTAIEEVALLRREYEELEIGLKTLRQLVLDNDIDVIGVD
;
A
#
# COMPACT_ATOMS: atom_id res chain seq x y z
N MET A 1 -51.29 -44.26 15.41
CA MET A 1 -51.03 -43.15 14.48
C MET A 1 -49.67 -42.58 14.82
N LEU A 2 -48.67 -42.82 13.97
CA LEU A 2 -47.37 -42.16 13.99
C LEU A 2 -46.99 -41.98 12.52
N GLU A 3 -47.19 -40.80 11.96
CA GLU A 3 -46.59 -40.42 10.68
C GLU A 3 -45.30 -39.68 11.01
N GLU A 4 -44.18 -40.39 10.90
CA GLU A 4 -42.86 -39.80 10.85
C GLU A 4 -42.72 -39.05 9.52
N THR A 5 -42.86 -37.73 9.58
CA THR A 5 -42.50 -36.84 8.47
C THR A 5 -40.98 -36.90 8.30
N LEU A 6 -40.51 -37.81 7.43
CA LEU A 6 -39.12 -37.84 6.96
C LEU A 6 -38.82 -36.52 6.24
N ALA A 7 -38.06 -35.64 6.89
CA ALA A 7 -37.51 -34.45 6.26
C ALA A 7 -36.63 -34.88 5.08
N ALA A 8 -36.89 -34.30 3.91
CA ALA A 8 -36.06 -34.53 2.73
C ALA A 8 -34.61 -34.11 3.04
N PRO A 9 -33.60 -34.85 2.55
CA PRO A 9 -32.20 -34.48 2.76
C PRO A 9 -31.95 -33.08 2.19
N GLU A 10 -31.37 -32.19 3.00
CA GLU A 10 -30.91 -30.90 2.51
C GLU A 10 -30.00 -31.10 1.30
N PRO A 11 -30.16 -30.35 0.20
CA PRO A 11 -29.28 -30.48 -0.94
C PRO A 11 -27.83 -30.23 -0.50
N GLU A 12 -26.94 -31.20 -0.73
CA GLU A 12 -25.50 -31.01 -0.50
C GLU A 12 -25.06 -29.78 -1.29
N ARG A 13 -24.70 -28.70 -0.58
CA ARG A 13 -24.08 -27.54 -1.23
C ARG A 13 -22.83 -28.06 -1.96
N PRO A 14 -22.55 -27.59 -3.20
CA PRO A 14 -21.38 -28.04 -3.94
C PRO A 14 -20.14 -27.88 -3.04
N LYS A 15 -19.43 -28.98 -2.81
CA LYS A 15 -18.21 -28.99 -2.01
C LYS A 15 -17.14 -28.27 -2.82
N VAL A 16 -16.91 -27.00 -2.51
CA VAL A 16 -15.80 -26.20 -3.06
C VAL A 16 -14.51 -26.97 -2.77
N SER A 17 -13.74 -27.26 -3.79
CA SER A 17 -12.44 -27.92 -3.63
C SER A 17 -11.47 -26.99 -2.88
N ALA A 18 -10.43 -27.57 -2.28
CA ALA A 18 -9.40 -26.77 -1.61
C ALA A 18 -8.72 -25.76 -2.55
N GLY A 19 -8.58 -26.10 -3.84
CA GLY A 19 -8.05 -25.18 -4.86
C GLY A 19 -8.98 -24.00 -5.12
N GLU A 20 -10.27 -24.26 -5.38
CA GLU A 20 -11.27 -23.22 -5.59
C GLU A 20 -11.44 -22.32 -4.35
N PHE A 21 -11.27 -22.87 -3.14
CA PHE A 21 -11.31 -22.07 -1.92
C PHE A 21 -10.10 -21.14 -1.76
N VAL A 22 -8.90 -21.58 -2.16
CA VAL A 22 -7.71 -20.72 -2.17
C VAL A 22 -7.87 -19.56 -3.16
N GLU A 23 -8.39 -19.84 -4.36
CA GLU A 23 -8.69 -18.78 -5.33
C GLU A 23 -9.72 -17.77 -4.78
N GLN A 24 -10.78 -18.26 -4.11
CA GLN A 24 -11.75 -17.38 -3.44
C GLN A 24 -11.15 -16.55 -2.31
N ILE A 25 -10.13 -17.05 -1.60
CA ILE A 25 -9.41 -16.28 -0.58
C ILE A 25 -8.64 -15.14 -1.23
N ASP A 26 -7.92 -15.41 -2.32
CA ASP A 26 -7.14 -14.38 -3.01
C ASP A 26 -8.05 -13.27 -3.56
N ASP A 27 -9.18 -13.63 -4.17
CA ASP A 27 -10.22 -12.68 -4.62
C ASP A 27 -10.76 -11.85 -3.44
N SER A 28 -11.02 -12.50 -2.30
CA SER A 28 -11.53 -11.83 -1.10
C SER A 28 -10.50 -10.89 -0.48
N ILE A 29 -9.22 -11.26 -0.49
CA ILE A 29 -8.12 -10.40 -0.01
C ILE A 29 -8.04 -9.14 -0.85
N GLN A 30 -8.12 -9.26 -2.17
CA GLN A 30 -8.08 -8.11 -3.08
C GLN A 30 -9.28 -7.18 -2.85
N GLU A 31 -10.50 -7.71 -2.86
CA GLU A 31 -11.71 -6.89 -2.71
C GLU A 31 -11.79 -6.25 -1.31
N GLN A 32 -11.40 -6.97 -0.25
CA GLN A 32 -11.35 -6.38 1.10
C GLN A 32 -10.26 -5.31 1.19
N GLY A 33 -9.08 -5.56 0.62
CA GLY A 33 -7.99 -4.59 0.55
C GLY A 33 -8.43 -3.28 -0.11
N ARG A 34 -9.07 -3.38 -1.28
CA ARG A 34 -9.62 -2.23 -2.01
C ARG A 34 -10.62 -1.43 -1.18
N ARG A 35 -11.57 -2.12 -0.52
CA ARG A 35 -12.58 -1.46 0.34
C ARG A 35 -11.95 -0.71 1.50
N GLU A 36 -10.98 -1.31 2.19
CA GLU A 36 -10.31 -0.67 3.32
C GLU A 36 -9.43 0.51 2.87
N VAL A 37 -8.74 0.40 1.74
CA VAL A 37 -7.96 1.51 1.20
C VAL A 37 -8.87 2.69 0.85
N MET A 38 -10.02 2.45 0.20
CA MET A 38 -10.99 3.49 -0.13
C MET A 38 -11.68 4.10 1.09
N SER A 39 -11.87 3.34 2.16
CA SER A 39 -12.43 3.86 3.41
C SER A 39 -11.51 4.90 4.07
N VAL A 40 -10.20 4.75 3.88
CA VAL A 40 -9.18 5.67 4.39
C VAL A 40 -8.87 6.80 3.40
N LEU A 41 -8.80 6.51 2.10
CA LEU A 41 -8.41 7.43 1.02
C LEU A 41 -9.61 8.00 0.26
N VAL A 42 -10.64 8.45 0.98
CA VAL A 42 -11.96 8.82 0.43
C VAL A 42 -11.94 9.90 -0.65
N ASN A 43 -10.98 10.84 -0.61
CA ASN A 43 -10.92 11.98 -1.56
C ASN A 43 -9.49 12.35 -1.93
N LEU A 44 -8.76 11.42 -2.55
CA LEU A 44 -7.40 11.72 -2.98
C LEU A 44 -7.41 12.75 -4.13
N ARG A 45 -6.92 13.95 -3.87
CA ARG A 45 -6.86 15.02 -4.87
C ARG A 45 -5.56 14.98 -5.65
N GLN A 46 -5.63 15.30 -6.95
CA GLN A 46 -4.44 15.42 -7.79
C GLN A 46 -3.38 16.38 -7.18
N SER A 47 -3.81 17.44 -6.50
CA SER A 47 -2.92 18.40 -5.83
C SER A 47 -2.14 17.80 -4.66
N GLU A 48 -2.73 16.84 -3.92
CA GLU A 48 -2.09 16.14 -2.80
C GLU A 48 -1.02 15.17 -3.33
N ILE A 49 -1.32 14.44 -4.40
CA ILE A 49 -0.34 13.61 -5.10
C ILE A 49 0.83 14.46 -5.58
N ARG A 50 0.55 15.59 -6.25
CA ARG A 50 1.61 16.52 -6.72
C ARG A 50 2.43 17.07 -5.54
N ALA A 51 1.81 17.36 -4.40
CA ALA A 51 2.51 17.81 -3.21
C ALA A 51 3.44 16.72 -2.64
N LEU A 52 2.97 15.47 -2.60
CA LEU A 52 3.78 14.33 -2.17
C LEU A 52 4.96 14.07 -3.11
N VAL A 53 4.75 14.16 -4.43
CA VAL A 53 5.83 14.08 -5.43
C VAL A 53 6.90 15.14 -5.19
N ARG A 54 6.50 16.41 -4.97
CA ARG A 54 7.45 17.49 -4.66
C ARG A 54 8.20 17.22 -3.35
N ARG A 55 7.51 16.70 -2.33
CA ARG A 55 8.12 16.36 -1.03
C ARG A 55 9.15 15.25 -1.18
N ALA A 56 8.86 14.18 -1.93
CA ALA A 56 9.80 13.09 -2.19
C ALA A 56 11.04 13.59 -2.94
N ALA A 57 10.86 14.41 -3.98
CA ALA A 57 11.97 15.01 -4.72
C ALA A 57 12.85 15.89 -3.82
N HIS A 58 12.22 16.69 -2.95
CA HIS A 58 12.95 17.52 -1.98
C HIS A 58 13.72 16.67 -0.95
N ALA A 59 13.11 15.62 -0.40
CA ALA A 59 13.77 14.69 0.53
C ALA A 59 14.99 14.02 -0.11
N LYS A 60 14.85 13.56 -1.36
CA LYS A 60 15.95 13.01 -2.15
C LYS A 60 17.08 14.03 -2.34
N GLY A 61 16.75 15.27 -2.68
CA GLY A 61 17.73 16.36 -2.79
C GLY A 61 18.50 16.58 -1.49
N ARG A 62 17.81 16.63 -0.34
CA ARG A 62 18.44 16.77 0.97
C ARG A 62 19.36 15.60 1.32
N TYR A 63 18.92 14.38 1.04
CA TYR A 63 19.75 13.18 1.22
C TYR A 63 21.04 13.26 0.40
N LEU A 64 20.92 13.58 -0.90
CA LEU A 64 22.08 13.70 -1.80
C LEU A 64 23.01 14.84 -1.36
N ALA A 65 22.48 15.98 -0.92
CA ALA A 65 23.29 17.06 -0.39
C ALA A 65 24.08 16.63 0.86
N ALA A 66 23.41 16.00 1.83
CA ALA A 66 24.06 15.51 3.04
C ALA A 66 25.12 14.43 2.77
N LEU A 67 24.91 13.57 1.76
CA LEU A 67 25.92 12.62 1.31
C LEU A 67 27.18 13.31 0.79
N MET A 68 27.03 14.37 0.02
CA MET A 68 28.16 15.13 -0.54
C MET A 68 28.92 15.92 0.52
N GLU A 69 28.27 16.27 1.62
CA GLU A 69 28.83 17.01 2.76
C GLU A 69 29.45 16.10 3.85
N LEU A 70 29.47 14.78 3.64
CA LEU A 70 30.00 13.85 4.64
C LEU A 70 31.47 14.17 5.01
N PRO A 71 31.77 14.37 6.31
CA PRO A 71 33.10 14.73 6.74
C PRO A 71 34.08 13.57 6.53
N ARG A 72 35.30 13.92 6.10
CA ARG A 72 36.37 12.94 5.86
C ARG A 72 37.07 12.48 7.14
N SER A 73 37.00 13.27 8.21
CA SER A 73 37.62 12.93 9.49
C SER A 73 36.72 12.00 10.31
N GLN A 74 37.33 11.02 10.98
CA GLN A 74 36.59 9.97 11.70
C GLN A 74 35.78 10.49 12.91
N ALA A 75 36.22 11.58 13.54
CA ALA A 75 35.62 12.09 14.77
C ALA A 75 34.19 12.63 14.60
N SER A 76 33.87 13.26 13.47
CA SER A 76 32.52 13.78 13.17
C SER A 76 31.72 12.85 12.24
N ARG A 77 32.34 11.78 11.73
CA ARG A 77 31.75 10.92 10.70
C ARG A 77 30.58 10.08 11.21
N LYS A 78 30.61 9.64 12.48
CA LYS A 78 29.56 8.78 13.02
C LYS A 78 28.18 9.47 13.03
N THR A 79 28.10 10.65 13.64
CA THR A 79 26.86 11.45 13.68
C THR A 79 26.38 11.81 12.28
N ALA A 80 27.29 12.23 11.40
CA ALA A 80 26.95 12.57 10.02
C ALA A 80 26.39 11.37 9.23
N ILE A 81 26.91 10.15 9.46
CA ILE A 81 26.36 8.93 8.86
C ILE A 81 24.95 8.64 9.38
N GLU A 82 24.70 8.82 10.68
CA GLU A 82 23.38 8.62 11.28
C GLU A 82 22.34 9.60 10.70
N GLU A 83 22.71 10.87 10.55
CA GLU A 83 21.86 11.90 9.93
C GLU A 83 21.55 11.57 8.46
N VAL A 84 22.57 11.18 7.68
CA VAL A 84 22.38 10.73 6.30
C VAL A 84 21.49 9.50 6.22
N ALA A 85 21.61 8.56 7.17
CA ALA A 85 20.76 7.38 7.21
C ALA A 85 19.29 7.71 7.50
N LEU A 86 19.01 8.72 8.33
CA LEU A 86 17.65 9.20 8.57
C LEU A 86 17.06 9.85 7.31
N LEU A 87 17.84 10.71 6.63
CA LEU A 87 17.42 11.31 5.37
C LEU A 87 17.19 10.25 4.27
N ARG A 88 18.01 9.20 4.26
CA ARG A 88 17.83 8.04 3.36
C ARG A 88 16.48 7.37 3.59
N ARG A 89 16.19 7.01 4.84
CA ARG A 89 14.93 6.36 5.20
C ARG A 89 13.73 7.22 4.83
N GLU A 90 13.78 8.53 5.13
CA GLU A 90 12.68 9.43 4.78
C GLU A 90 12.41 9.45 3.26
N TYR A 91 13.43 9.58 2.41
CA TYR A 91 13.20 9.59 0.97
C TYR A 91 12.72 8.22 0.46
N GLU A 92 13.26 7.12 0.98
CA GLU A 92 12.91 5.75 0.54
C GLU A 92 11.45 5.43 0.85
N GLU A 93 11.00 5.75 2.06
CA GLU A 93 9.59 5.58 2.45
C GLU A 93 8.64 6.40 1.56
N LEU A 94 9.03 7.64 1.23
CA LEU A 94 8.24 8.49 0.32
C LEU A 94 8.22 7.93 -1.12
N GLU A 95 9.35 7.43 -1.63
CA GLU A 95 9.40 6.79 -2.96
C GLU A 95 8.59 5.48 -3.00
N ILE A 96 8.65 4.67 -1.94
CA ILE A 96 7.84 3.44 -1.81
C ILE A 96 6.36 3.81 -1.77
N GLY A 97 5.96 4.76 -0.92
CA GLY A 97 4.57 5.22 -0.83
C GLY A 97 4.03 5.74 -2.16
N LEU A 98 4.81 6.50 -2.92
CA LEU A 98 4.43 6.95 -4.26
C LEU A 98 4.28 5.80 -5.27
N LYS A 99 5.12 4.77 -5.20
CA LYS A 99 5.00 3.57 -6.05
C LYS A 99 3.73 2.79 -5.70
N THR A 100 3.46 2.59 -4.41
CA THR A 100 2.21 1.95 -3.95
C THR A 100 0.99 2.74 -4.42
N LEU A 101 1.01 4.07 -4.25
CA LEU A 101 -0.08 4.93 -4.69
C LEU A 101 -0.32 4.84 -6.19
N ARG A 102 0.76 4.86 -6.99
CA ARG A 102 0.67 4.68 -8.44
C ARG A 102 0.03 3.35 -8.79
N GLN A 103 0.40 2.27 -8.09
CA GLN A 103 -0.13 0.94 -8.35
C GLN A 103 -1.63 0.88 -8.05
N LEU A 104 -2.05 1.38 -6.89
CA LEU A 104 -3.46 1.47 -6.50
C LEU A 104 -4.30 2.27 -7.53
N VAL A 105 -3.76 3.36 -8.09
CA VAL A 105 -4.45 4.10 -9.16
C VAL A 105 -4.57 3.27 -10.43
N LEU A 106 -3.51 2.54 -10.83
CA LEU A 106 -3.53 1.72 -12.04
C LEU A 106 -4.47 0.52 -11.94
N ASP A 107 -4.58 -0.05 -10.75
CA ASP A 107 -5.47 -1.18 -10.47
C ASP A 107 -6.93 -0.73 -10.30
N ASN A 108 -7.20 0.58 -10.37
CA ASN A 108 -8.50 1.21 -10.10
C ASN A 108 -9.00 0.95 -8.67
N ASP A 109 -8.07 0.73 -7.74
CA ASP A 109 -8.39 0.56 -6.33
C ASP A 109 -8.72 1.89 -5.66
N ILE A 110 -8.25 3.00 -6.23
CA ILE A 110 -8.52 4.36 -5.76
C ILE A 110 -8.84 5.33 -6.91
N ASP A 111 -9.77 6.25 -6.65
CA ASP A 111 -10.11 7.34 -7.57
C ASP A 111 -9.33 8.61 -7.23
N VAL A 112 -8.85 9.31 -8.26
CA VAL A 112 -8.16 10.60 -8.11
C VAL A 112 -9.05 11.72 -8.62
N ILE A 113 -9.38 12.66 -7.73
CA ILE A 113 -10.23 13.80 -8.06
C ILE A 113 -9.41 14.90 -8.75
N GLY A 114 -9.94 15.45 -9.85
CA GLY A 114 -9.33 16.56 -10.59
C GLY A 114 -8.27 16.12 -11.61
N VAL A 115 -8.43 14.91 -12.17
CA VAL A 115 -7.69 14.44 -13.34
C VAL A 115 -8.67 14.52 -14.52
N ASP A 116 -8.48 15.53 -15.38
CA ASP A 116 -9.20 15.68 -16.65
C ASP A 116 -8.45 14.99 -17.79
#